data_AF-A0A9E1TRV9-F1
#
_entry.id   AF-A0A9E1TRV9-F1
#
_cell.length_a   1.000
_cell.length_b   1.000
_cell.length_c   1.000
_cell.angle_alpha   90.00
_cell.angle_beta   90.00
_cell.angle_gamma   90.00
#
_symmetry.space_group_name_H-M   'P 1'
#
loop_
_entity.id
_entity.type
_entity.pdbx_description
1 polymer ?
#
loop_
_entity_poly.entity_id
_entity_poly.type
_entity_poly.pdbx_seq_one_letter_code
_entity_poly.pdbx_strand_id
1 'polypeptide(L)'
;SSHASTPRFGYGKPDALCDFCGRTKNPHPDFDETIPTARVTTASGRAIELCLSCYEQERDATMQSSETLARRLDRKMDAKTVLGTSLKPQKN
;
A
#
# COMPACT_ATOMS: atom_id res chain seq x y z
N SER A 1 -8.65 -9.50 22.96
CA SER A 1 -9.52 -8.82 21.99
C SER A 1 -8.69 -7.84 21.16
N SER A 2 -8.08 -8.30 20.08
CA SER A 2 -7.27 -7.46 19.19
C SER A 2 -8.07 -7.22 17.91
N HIS A 3 -9.05 -6.32 17.98
CA HIS A 3 -9.61 -5.74 16.76
C HIS A 3 -8.47 -4.98 16.08
N ALA A 4 -8.01 -5.49 14.94
CA ALA A 4 -7.09 -4.75 14.08
C ALA A 4 -7.74 -3.40 13.79
N SER A 5 -7.12 -2.32 14.27
CA SER A 5 -7.66 -0.97 14.11
C SER A 5 -7.74 -0.67 12.61
N THR A 6 -8.93 -0.35 12.11
CA THR A 6 -9.10 0.12 10.73
C THR A 6 -8.19 1.33 10.52
N PRO A 7 -7.32 1.34 9.51
CA PRO A 7 -6.39 2.44 9.32
C PRO A 7 -7.13 3.70 8.91
N ARG A 8 -6.67 4.84 9.41
CA ARG A 8 -7.27 6.15 9.14
C ARG A 8 -6.62 6.72 7.87
N PHE A 9 -7.42 6.91 6.84
CA PHE A 9 -6.99 7.56 5.60
C PHE A 9 -6.93 9.08 5.77
N GLY A 10 -5.80 9.66 5.42
CA GLY A 10 -5.59 11.10 5.28
C GLY A 10 -5.91 11.54 3.86
N TYR A 11 -6.58 12.68 3.73
CA TYR A 11 -6.95 13.31 2.46
C TYR A 11 -6.13 14.59 2.26
N GLY A 12 -5.89 14.98 1.00
CA GLY A 12 -5.19 16.22 0.66
C GLY A 12 -3.73 16.27 1.13
N LYS A 13 -3.07 15.13 1.36
CA LYS A 13 -1.66 15.07 1.71
C LYS A 13 -0.80 15.39 0.48
N PRO A 14 -0.07 16.53 0.43
CA PRO A 14 0.70 16.91 -0.76
C PRO A 14 1.84 15.92 -1.10
N ASP A 15 2.28 15.15 -0.11
CA ASP A 15 3.29 14.09 -0.19
C ASP A 15 2.68 12.69 -0.30
N ALA A 16 1.38 12.57 -0.60
CA ALA A 16 0.72 11.27 -0.74
C ALA A 16 1.42 10.41 -1.80
N LEU A 17 1.86 9.23 -1.38
CA LEU A 17 2.45 8.22 -2.24
C LEU A 17 2.03 6.84 -1.76
N CYS A 18 1.52 6.01 -2.67
CA CYS A 18 1.27 4.61 -2.35
C CYS A 18 2.54 3.78 -2.58
N ASP A 19 3.03 3.13 -1.53
CA ASP A 19 4.20 2.25 -1.60
C ASP A 19 3.99 1.04 -2.51
N PHE A 20 2.75 0.68 -2.85
CA PHE A 20 2.47 -0.48 -3.71
C PHE A 20 2.37 -0.09 -5.18
N CYS A 21 1.48 0.84 -5.52
CA CYS A 21 1.21 1.20 -6.91
C CYS A 21 1.93 2.48 -7.38
N GLY A 22 2.60 3.20 -6.49
CA GLY A 22 3.33 4.43 -6.82
C GLY A 22 2.45 5.62 -7.20
N ARG A 23 1.11 5.50 -7.12
CA ARG A 23 0.20 6.62 -7.38
C ARG A 23 0.41 7.72 -6.34
N THR A 24 0.26 8.96 -6.79
CA THR A 24 0.26 10.17 -5.95
C THR A 24 -1.02 10.99 -6.14
N LYS A 25 -1.61 10.97 -7.34
CA LYS A 25 -2.81 11.73 -7.72
C LYS A 25 -4.06 10.86 -7.85
N ASN A 26 -5.22 11.45 -7.56
CA ASN A 26 -6.52 10.83 -7.80
C ASN A 26 -6.62 10.44 -9.30
N PRO A 27 -6.91 9.17 -9.64
CA PRO A 27 -7.02 8.74 -11.03
C PRO A 27 -8.28 9.27 -11.73
N HIS A 28 -9.21 9.87 -11.01
CA HIS A 28 -10.43 10.42 -11.58
C HIS A 28 -10.15 11.78 -12.24
N PRO A 29 -10.51 11.98 -13.53
CA PRO A 29 -10.12 13.16 -14.31
C PRO A 29 -10.66 14.48 -13.75
N ASP A 30 -11.78 14.43 -13.03
CA ASP A 30 -12.43 15.62 -12.45
C ASP A 30 -11.85 16.07 -11.10
N PHE A 31 -10.90 15.33 -10.52
CA PHE A 31 -10.31 15.65 -9.22
C PHE A 31 -8.79 15.80 -9.33
N ASP A 32 -8.27 17.00 -9.08
CA ASP A 32 -6.82 17.28 -9.03
C ASP A 32 -6.21 17.06 -7.63
N GLU A 33 -6.95 16.40 -6.74
CA GLU A 33 -6.46 16.09 -5.40
C GLU A 33 -5.48 14.90 -5.40
N THR A 34 -4.68 14.84 -4.35
CA THR A 34 -3.84 13.67 -4.07
C THR A 34 -4.69 12.48 -3.63
N ILE A 35 -4.21 11.25 -3.89
CA ILE A 35 -4.93 10.07 -3.40
C ILE A 35 -5.03 10.05 -1.87
N PRO A 36 -6.14 9.53 -1.31
CA PRO A 36 -6.18 9.25 0.11
C PRO A 36 -5.23 8.09 0.43
N THR A 37 -4.37 8.30 1.42
CA THR A 37 -3.44 7.26 1.90
C THR A 37 -3.57 7.05 3.40
N ALA A 38 -3.25 5.85 3.86
CA ALA A 38 -3.12 5.54 5.27
C ALA A 38 -1.78 4.87 5.55
N ARG A 39 -1.20 5.19 6.70
CA ARG A 39 -0.02 4.51 7.21
C ARG A 39 -0.43 3.23 7.91
N VAL A 40 0.16 2.11 7.51
CA VAL A 40 -0.07 0.79 8.10
C VAL A 40 1.25 0.15 8.48
N THR A 41 1.24 -0.66 9.54
CA THR A 41 2.42 -1.38 10.01
C THR A 41 2.30 -2.85 9.60
N THR A 42 3.35 -3.38 8.96
CA THR A 42 3.43 -4.80 8.59
C THR A 42 3.77 -5.69 9.79
N ALA A 43 3.75 -7.02 9.63
CA ALA A 43 4.07 -7.93 10.73
C ALA A 43 5.54 -7.84 11.17
N SER A 44 6.44 -7.49 10.25
CA SER A 44 7.86 -7.20 10.54
C SER A 44 8.11 -5.84 11.18
N GLY A 45 7.07 -5.02 11.38
CA GLY A 45 7.18 -3.68 11.98
C GLY A 45 7.51 -2.56 10.99
N ARG A 46 7.54 -2.83 9.68
CA ARG A 46 7.74 -1.79 8.66
C ARG A 46 6.50 -0.92 8.56
N ALA A 47 6.67 0.40 8.60
CA ALA A 47 5.59 1.33 8.30
C ALA A 47 5.57 1.61 6.80
N ILE A 48 4.43 1.37 6.17
CA ILE A 48 4.19 1.63 4.75
C ILE A 48 2.97 2.54 4.58
N GLU A 49 2.93 3.30 3.50
CA GLU A 49 1.82 4.16 3.13
C GLU A 49 1.07 3.55 1.94
N LEU A 50 -0.23 3.28 2.13
CA LEU A 50 -1.07 2.64 1.11
C LEU A 50 -2.23 3.56 0.72
N CYS A 51 -2.56 3.59 -0.57
CA CYS A 51 -3.82 4.16 -1.01
C CYS A 51 -5.01 3.25 -0.66
N LEU A 52 -6.21 3.84 -0.62
CA LEU A 52 -7.44 3.13 -0.29
C LEU A 52 -7.62 1.84 -1.10
N SER A 53 -7.49 1.92 -2.42
CA SER A 53 -7.70 0.77 -3.31
C SER A 53 -6.70 -0.36 -3.07
N CYS A 54 -5.42 -0.05 -2.82
CA CYS A 54 -4.43 -1.10 -2.54
C CYS A 54 -4.67 -1.74 -1.17
N TYR A 55 -5.02 -0.94 -0.16
CA TYR A 55 -5.36 -1.46 1.16
C TYR A 55 -6.56 -2.42 1.09
N GLU A 56 -7.64 -2.03 0.42
CA GLU A 56 -8.85 -2.85 0.31
C GLU A 56 -8.59 -4.15 -0.45
N GLN A 57 -7.84 -4.11 -1.56
CA GLN A 57 -7.45 -5.32 -2.28
C GLN A 57 -6.71 -6.33 -1.40
N GLU A 58 -5.76 -5.87 -0.58
CA GLU A 58 -5.04 -6.77 0.33
C GLU A 58 -5.90 -7.26 1.48
N ARG A 59 -6.75 -6.39 2.05
CA ARG A 59 -7.72 -6.77 3.08
C ARG A 59 -8.66 -7.85 2.55
N ASP A 60 -9.26 -7.64 1.39
CA ASP A 60 -10.26 -8.56 0.83
C ASP A 60 -9.62 -9.90 0.44
N ALA A 61 -8.37 -9.87 0.00
CA ALA A 61 -7.62 -11.09 -0.28
C ALA A 61 -7.23 -11.85 1.00
N THR A 62 -7.19 -11.21 2.17
CA THR A 62 -7.01 -11.91 3.45
C THR A 62 -8.30 -12.58 3.92
N MET A 63 -9.49 -12.06 3.58
CA MET A 63 -10.77 -12.68 3.93
C MET A 63 -10.94 -14.07 3.32
N GLN A 64 -10.22 -14.35 2.22
CA GLN A 64 -10.21 -15.64 1.54
C GLN A 64 -9.08 -16.58 2.03
N SER A 65 -8.38 -16.20 3.10
CA SER A 65 -7.20 -16.92 3.61
C SER A 65 -7.15 -16.95 5.14
N SER A 66 -6.32 -17.82 5.72
CA SER A 66 -5.99 -17.79 7.15
C SER A 66 -4.84 -16.82 7.49
N GLU A 67 -4.36 -16.05 6.50
CA GLU A 67 -3.26 -15.11 6.68
C GLU A 67 -3.76 -13.75 7.21
N THR A 68 -2.97 -13.14 8.09
CA THR A 68 -3.23 -11.78 8.56
C THR A 68 -2.82 -10.75 7.52
N LEU A 69 -3.54 -9.63 7.45
CA LEU A 69 -3.20 -8.52 6.55
C LEU A 69 -1.75 -8.06 6.73
N ALA A 70 -1.30 -7.88 7.98
CA ALA A 70 0.06 -7.44 8.27
C ALA A 70 1.15 -8.35 7.66
N ARG A 71 0.95 -9.67 7.67
CA ARG A 71 1.89 -10.63 7.08
C ARG A 71 1.83 -10.65 5.55
N ARG A 72 0.62 -10.51 5.00
CA ARG A 72 0.42 -10.38 3.56
C ARG A 72 1.14 -9.15 3.00
N LEU A 73 1.09 -8.04 3.71
CA LEU A 73 1.78 -6.79 3.33
C LEU A 73 3.30 -6.96 3.30
N ASP A 74 3.89 -7.68 4.26
CA ASP A 74 5.34 -8.00 4.22
C ASP A 74 5.69 -8.77 2.95
N ARG A 75 4.97 -9.85 2.66
CA ARG A 75 5.21 -10.66 1.47
C ARG A 75 5.12 -9.84 0.18
N LYS A 76 4.18 -8.90 0.09
CA LYS A 76 4.05 -8.03 -1.08
C LYS A 76 5.20 -7.04 -1.21
N MET A 77 5.69 -6.49 -0.10
CA MET A 77 6.89 -5.65 -0.08
C MET A 77 8.15 -6.41 -0.47
N ASP A 78 8.30 -7.64 0.02
CA ASP A 78 9.43 -8.49 -0.32
C ASP A 78 9.39 -8.90 -1.80
N ALA A 79 8.21 -9.27 -2.32
CA ALA A 79 8.02 -9.54 -3.74
C ALA A 79 8.34 -8.33 -4.62
N LYS A 80 7.93 -7.12 -4.22
CA LYS A 80 8.28 -5.88 -4.93
C LYS A 80 9.78 -5.61 -4.93
N THR A 81 10.47 -5.91 -3.82
CA THR A 81 11.94 -5.77 -3.71
C THR A 81 12.64 -6.74 -4.66
N VAL A 82 12.23 -8.01 -4.68
CA VAL A 82 12.79 -9.01 -5.58
C VAL A 82 12.55 -8.63 -7.05
N LEU A 83 11.33 -8.24 -7.42
CA LEU A 83 11.02 -7.84 -8.81
C LEU A 83 11.69 -6.51 -9.21
N GLY A 84 11.84 -5.57 -8.28
CA GLY A 84 12.53 -4.30 -8.50
C GLY A 84 14.04 -4.45 -8.74
N THR A 85 14.67 -5.50 -8.21
CA THR A 85 16.09 -5.80 -8.51
C THR A 85 16.34 -6.29 -9.94
N SER A 86 15.28 -6.63 -10.69
CA SER A 86 15.37 -7.05 -12.11
C SER A 86 15.23 -5.89 -13.11
N LEU A 87 14.88 -4.68 -12.66
CA LEU A 87 14.76 -3.48 -13.50
C LEU A 87 15.85 -2.46 -13.14
N LYS A 88 17.12 -2.84 -13.24
CA LYS A 88 18.16 -1.83 -13.44
C LYS A 88 18.01 -1.31 -14.87
N PRO A 89 17.82 0.01 -15.10
CA PRO A 89 17.90 0.54 -16.45
C PRO A 89 19.30 0.26 -16.99
N GLN A 90 19.37 -0.49 -18.09
CA GLN A 90 20.55 -0.60 -18.91
C GLN A 90 20.80 0.80 -19.48
N LYS A 91 21.70 1.56 -18.83
CA LYS A 91 22.24 2.79 -19.41
C LYS A 91 22.99 2.38 -20.67
N ASN A 92 22.50 2.83 -21.83
CA ASN A 92 23.29 2.95 -23.04
C ASN A 92 23.69 4.42 -23.22
#